data_AF-A0A1E4ZMG3-F1
#
_entry.id   AF-A0A1E4ZMG3-F1
#
_cell.length_a   1.000
_cell.length_b   1.000
_cell.length_c   1.000
_cell.angle_alpha   90.00
_cell.angle_beta   90.00
_cell.angle_gamma   90.00
#
_symmetry.space_group_name_H-M   'P 1'
#
loop_
_entity.id
_entity.type
_entity.pdbx_description
1 polymer ?
#
loop_
_entity_poly.entity_id
_entity_poly.type
_entity_poly.pdbx_seq_one_letter_code
_entity_poly.pdbx_strand_id
1 'polypeptide(L)'
;MLFKILSAESRKKSNVIGLNERNIKLIYPNNPKKHYPLADDKVLTKEILHQYHIPCAQTYAVIEYNSDIKKAWEVCKRYDTMAIKPANGCGGGGIKIVKKDDHGNWISSGKIISERQIFQHIAATLMGFFSLGSHDRVLVEECIVPHPFFHKIYPQGVPDFRIITLDSNPLMGMLRMPTDRSDGKANLHQNGVGIGVDLSKGVLTEVYDGKNYFDHHPDSKFIVQDVPIPYWKFRLLQLKFFH
;
A
#
# COMPACT_ATOMS: atom_id res chain seq x y z
N MET A 1 4.84 -25.77 20.70
CA MET A 1 3.88 -26.68 20.03
C MET A 1 3.60 -26.32 18.56
N LEU A 2 4.18 -25.24 18.00
CA LEU A 2 4.01 -24.87 16.57
C LEU A 2 5.06 -25.49 15.61
N PHE A 3 6.22 -25.93 16.10
CA PHE A 3 7.24 -26.59 15.27
C PHE A 3 6.83 -27.98 14.73
N LYS A 4 5.71 -28.54 15.20
CA LYS A 4 5.23 -29.88 14.82
C LYS A 4 4.22 -29.90 13.67
N ILE A 5 3.80 -28.75 13.14
CA ILE A 5 2.95 -28.72 11.93
C ILE A 5 3.77 -28.97 10.65
N LEU A 6 5.10 -28.92 10.74
CA LEU A 6 6.01 -29.06 9.60
C LEU A 6 6.75 -30.41 9.51
N SER A 7 6.45 -31.38 10.37
CA SER A 7 7.13 -32.69 10.32
C SER A 7 6.18 -33.86 10.58
N ALA A 8 5.70 -34.50 9.51
CA ALA A 8 5.68 -35.95 9.35
C ALA A 8 4.98 -36.34 8.03
N GLU A 9 5.82 -36.77 7.10
CA GLU A 9 5.63 -37.90 6.17
C GLU A 9 4.65 -37.81 4.98
N SER A 10 5.30 -37.82 3.80
CA SER A 10 4.87 -38.50 2.57
C SER A 10 3.60 -37.98 1.89
N ARG A 11 3.77 -36.87 1.18
CA ARG A 11 3.22 -36.64 -0.17
C ARG A 11 3.91 -35.39 -0.70
N LYS A 12 4.24 -35.36 -1.99
CA LYS A 12 4.46 -34.09 -2.72
C LYS A 12 3.18 -33.26 -2.59
N LYS A 13 3.04 -32.52 -1.49
CA LYS A 13 1.97 -31.58 -1.18
C LYS A 13 2.65 -30.24 -1.15
N SER A 14 2.26 -29.35 -2.05
CA SER A 14 2.71 -27.97 -2.06
C SER A 14 2.69 -27.40 -0.64
N ASN A 15 3.81 -26.83 -0.17
CA ASN A 15 3.91 -26.05 1.08
C ASN A 15 3.09 -24.74 1.00
N VAL A 16 1.95 -24.77 0.34
CA VAL A 16 1.11 -23.64 0.00
C VAL A 16 -0.15 -23.74 0.83
N ILE A 17 -0.32 -22.82 1.76
CA ILE A 17 -1.54 -22.67 2.55
C ILE A 17 -2.55 -21.90 1.68
N GLY A 18 -3.73 -22.49 1.45
CA GLY A 18 -4.81 -21.82 0.71
C GLY A 18 -5.33 -20.58 1.46
N LEU A 19 -5.90 -19.62 0.75
CA LEU A 19 -6.40 -18.35 1.34
C LEU A 19 -7.38 -18.57 2.49
N ASN A 20 -8.32 -19.52 2.36
CA ASN A 20 -9.30 -19.83 3.40
C ASN A 20 -8.63 -20.42 4.64
N GLU A 21 -7.69 -21.35 4.44
CA GLU A 21 -6.96 -21.98 5.54
C GLU A 21 -6.09 -20.96 6.28
N ARG A 22 -5.41 -20.06 5.54
CA ARG A 22 -4.68 -18.94 6.12
C ARG A 22 -5.61 -18.04 6.95
N ASN A 23 -6.79 -17.68 6.42
CA ASN A 23 -7.71 -16.81 7.12
C ASN A 23 -8.19 -17.46 8.44
N ILE A 24 -8.61 -18.73 8.40
CA ILE A 24 -9.18 -19.46 9.54
C ILE A 24 -8.11 -19.81 10.58
N LYS A 25 -6.94 -20.29 10.16
CA LYS A 25 -5.91 -20.81 11.07
C LYS A 25 -4.94 -19.75 11.57
N LEU A 26 -4.72 -18.69 10.80
CA LEU A 26 -3.69 -17.68 11.11
C LEU A 26 -4.28 -16.29 11.32
N ILE A 27 -5.14 -15.79 10.43
CA ILE A 27 -5.57 -14.38 10.55
C ILE A 27 -6.60 -14.20 11.68
N TYR A 28 -7.73 -14.89 11.66
CA TYR A 28 -8.79 -14.65 12.65
C TYR A 28 -8.38 -14.96 14.09
N PRO A 29 -7.63 -16.05 14.38
CA PRO A 29 -7.22 -16.35 15.76
C PRO A 29 -6.20 -15.35 16.32
N ASN A 30 -5.33 -14.79 15.48
CA ASN A 30 -4.24 -13.91 15.91
C ASN A 30 -4.57 -12.41 15.81
N ASN A 31 -5.75 -12.04 15.29
CA ASN A 31 -6.15 -10.64 15.16
C ASN A 31 -7.51 -10.43 15.86
N PRO A 32 -7.52 -9.99 17.13
CA PRO A 32 -8.75 -9.69 17.85
C PRO A 32 -9.58 -8.63 17.11
N LYS A 33 -10.87 -8.91 16.89
CA LYS A 33 -11.78 -8.03 16.13
C LYS A 33 -11.83 -6.58 16.65
N LYS A 34 -11.63 -6.38 17.96
CA LYS A 34 -11.57 -5.05 18.58
C LYS A 34 -10.49 -4.13 17.97
N HIS A 35 -9.47 -4.69 17.32
CA HIS A 35 -8.39 -3.95 16.71
C HIS A 35 -8.55 -3.74 15.19
N TYR A 36 -9.58 -4.32 14.55
CA TYR A 36 -9.79 -4.15 13.10
C TYR A 36 -9.94 -2.68 12.69
N PRO A 37 -10.66 -1.83 13.46
CA PRO A 37 -10.75 -0.40 13.13
C PRO A 37 -9.39 0.30 13.02
N LEU A 38 -8.37 -0.17 13.76
CA LEU A 38 -7.02 0.42 13.72
C LEU A 38 -6.31 0.19 12.37
N ALA A 39 -6.70 -0.86 11.64
CA ALA A 39 -6.15 -1.20 10.33
C ALA A 39 -7.06 -0.75 9.18
N ASP A 40 -8.37 -0.74 9.39
CA ASP A 40 -9.37 -0.39 8.37
C ASP A 40 -9.51 1.14 8.21
N ASP A 41 -9.36 1.90 9.30
CA ASP A 41 -9.39 3.37 9.27
C ASP A 41 -7.96 3.95 9.17
N LYS A 42 -7.65 4.53 8.01
CA LYS A 42 -6.32 5.09 7.73
C LYS A 42 -5.93 6.21 8.68
N VAL A 43 -6.87 6.98 9.25
CA VAL A 43 -6.54 8.04 10.22
C VAL A 43 -6.07 7.39 11.53
N LEU A 44 -6.80 6.39 12.04
CA LEU A 44 -6.41 5.68 13.25
C LEU A 44 -5.06 4.96 13.06
N THR A 45 -4.86 4.34 11.89
CA THR A 45 -3.57 3.74 11.55
C THR A 45 -2.45 4.79 11.66
N LYS A 46 -2.64 5.98 11.08
CA LYS A 46 -1.63 7.05 11.09
C LYS A 46 -1.31 7.56 12.48
N GLU A 47 -2.31 7.75 13.33
CA GLU A 47 -2.13 8.17 14.72
C GLU A 47 -1.22 7.20 15.47
N ILE A 48 -1.46 5.89 15.31
CA ILE A 48 -0.62 4.84 15.90
C ILE A 48 0.79 4.88 15.32
N LEU A 49 0.93 4.94 13.99
CA LEU A 49 2.26 5.00 13.36
C LEU A 49 3.06 6.20 13.87
N HIS A 50 2.44 7.38 14.02
CA HIS A 50 3.09 8.56 14.57
C HIS A 50 3.44 8.39 16.05
N GLN A 51 2.53 7.86 16.87
CA GLN A 51 2.78 7.59 18.29
C GLN A 51 4.03 6.73 18.50
N TYR A 52 4.25 5.74 17.62
CA TYR A 52 5.40 4.84 17.66
C TYR A 52 6.56 5.27 16.75
N HIS A 53 6.55 6.50 16.22
CA HIS A 53 7.60 7.04 15.35
C HIS A 53 7.91 6.17 14.12
N ILE A 54 6.93 5.44 13.61
CA ILE A 54 7.04 4.63 12.40
C ILE A 54 6.87 5.56 11.20
N PRO A 55 7.87 5.64 10.29
CA PRO A 55 7.78 6.55 9.15
C PRO A 55 6.61 6.22 8.24
N CYS A 56 5.85 7.25 7.89
CA CYS A 56 4.78 7.18 6.92
C CYS A 56 4.60 8.54 6.25
N ALA A 57 3.81 8.59 5.15
CA ALA A 57 3.56 9.84 4.42
C ALA A 57 3.06 10.95 5.35
N GLN A 58 3.52 12.18 5.17
CA GLN A 58 3.06 13.28 6.02
C GLN A 58 1.57 13.55 5.80
N THR A 59 0.80 13.61 6.89
CA THR A 59 -0.60 14.04 6.86
C THR A 59 -0.66 15.57 6.88
N TYR A 60 -1.27 16.16 5.85
CA TYR A 60 -1.44 17.61 5.73
C TYR A 60 -2.74 18.09 6.38
N ALA A 61 -3.81 17.30 6.22
CA ALA A 61 -5.10 17.56 6.86
C ALA A 61 -5.93 16.27 6.97
N VAL A 62 -6.80 16.25 7.98
CA VAL A 62 -7.95 15.34 8.08
C VAL A 62 -9.20 16.19 8.07
N ILE A 63 -10.16 15.85 7.20
CA ILE A 63 -11.42 16.58 7.05
C ILE A 63 -12.55 15.63 7.44
N GLU A 64 -13.37 16.05 8.38
CA GLU A 64 -14.52 15.26 8.87
C GLU A 64 -15.85 15.91 8.47
N TYR A 65 -15.90 17.25 8.40
CA TYR A 65 -17.13 17.96 8.08
C TYR A 65 -17.02 18.78 6.79
N ASN A 66 -18.13 18.89 6.07
CA ASN A 66 -18.22 19.69 4.84
C ASN A 66 -17.88 21.17 5.08
N SER A 67 -18.17 21.70 6.27
CA SER A 67 -17.81 23.07 6.68
C SER A 67 -16.31 23.32 6.71
N ASP A 68 -15.50 22.28 6.95
CA ASP A 68 -14.07 22.41 7.15
C ASP A 68 -13.27 22.33 5.85
N ILE A 69 -13.91 21.92 4.74
CA ILE A 69 -13.25 21.68 3.45
C ILE A 69 -12.43 22.90 3.03
N LYS A 70 -13.04 24.09 3.03
CA LYS A 70 -12.36 25.32 2.59
C LYS A 70 -11.17 25.65 3.49
N LYS A 71 -11.38 25.61 4.81
CA LYS A 71 -10.33 25.92 5.81
C LYS A 71 -9.15 24.96 5.70
N ALA A 72 -9.42 23.66 5.59
CA ALA A 72 -8.40 22.65 5.41
C ALA A 72 -7.66 22.83 4.08
N TRP A 73 -8.39 23.15 3.01
CA TRP A 73 -7.80 23.40 1.70
C TRP A 73 -6.83 24.57 1.70
N GLU A 74 -7.16 25.70 2.34
CA GLU A 74 -6.26 26.86 2.45
C GLU A 74 -4.88 26.47 3.01
N VAL A 75 -4.85 25.57 3.99
CA VAL A 75 -3.61 25.03 4.56
C VAL A 75 -2.89 24.07 3.60
N CYS A 76 -3.63 23.31 2.80
CA CYS A 76 -3.08 22.32 1.87
C CYS A 76 -2.48 22.95 0.60
N LYS A 77 -2.99 24.11 0.15
CA LYS A 77 -2.53 24.77 -1.10
C LYS A 77 -1.05 25.14 -1.12
N ARG A 78 -0.36 25.17 0.03
CA ARG A 78 1.09 25.38 0.09
C ARG A 78 1.91 24.20 -0.49
N TYR A 79 1.31 23.02 -0.59
CA TYR A 79 1.98 21.85 -1.17
C TYR A 79 1.67 21.75 -2.66
N ASP A 80 2.68 21.39 -3.45
CA ASP A 80 2.55 21.33 -4.91
C ASP A 80 2.03 19.99 -5.41
N THR A 81 2.09 18.93 -4.60
CA THR A 81 1.51 17.63 -4.94
C THR A 81 0.96 16.99 -3.67
N MET A 82 -0.24 16.43 -3.77
CA MET A 82 -0.89 15.75 -2.65
C MET A 82 -1.82 14.64 -3.11
N ALA A 83 -2.02 13.65 -2.24
CA ALA A 83 -3.00 12.60 -2.39
C ALA A 83 -4.21 12.88 -1.48
N ILE A 84 -5.40 12.92 -2.07
CA ILE A 84 -6.68 13.06 -1.37
C ILE A 84 -7.35 11.69 -1.37
N LYS A 85 -7.67 11.13 -0.20
CA LYS A 85 -8.17 9.75 -0.10
C LYS A 85 -9.20 9.55 1.02
N PRO A 86 -10.14 8.61 0.87
CA PRO A 86 -11.02 8.17 1.96
C PRO A 86 -10.25 7.46 3.06
N ALA A 87 -10.64 7.68 4.32
CA ALA A 87 -10.10 6.96 5.47
C ALA A 87 -10.46 5.47 5.39
N ASN A 88 -11.70 5.14 5.04
CA ASN A 88 -12.24 3.78 5.05
C ASN A 88 -12.42 3.16 3.66
N GLY A 89 -11.95 3.83 2.60
CA GLY A 89 -12.13 3.34 1.23
C GLY A 89 -11.32 2.07 0.91
N CYS A 90 -11.92 1.19 0.10
CA CYS A 90 -11.37 -0.11 -0.32
C CYS A 90 -10.85 -0.09 -1.77
N GLY A 91 -9.84 -0.93 -2.06
CA GLY A 91 -9.41 -1.23 -3.44
C GLY A 91 -8.81 -0.05 -4.23
N GLY A 92 -8.44 1.05 -3.57
CA GLY A 92 -7.95 2.27 -4.22
C GLY A 92 -9.04 3.21 -4.73
N GLY A 93 -10.32 2.90 -4.47
CA GLY A 93 -11.43 3.80 -4.77
C GLY A 93 -11.31 5.12 -4.01
N GLY A 94 -11.63 6.24 -4.67
CA GLY A 94 -11.67 7.57 -4.06
C GLY A 94 -10.31 8.28 -3.91
N ILE A 95 -9.20 7.63 -4.27
CA ILE A 95 -7.89 8.29 -4.28
C ILE A 95 -7.82 9.26 -5.45
N LYS A 96 -7.54 10.53 -5.16
CA LYS A 96 -7.32 11.59 -6.13
C LYS A 96 -5.97 12.23 -5.88
N ILE A 97 -5.07 12.10 -6.85
CA ILE A 97 -3.80 12.83 -6.86
C ILE A 97 -4.05 14.19 -7.52
N VAL A 98 -3.63 15.26 -6.86
CA VAL A 98 -3.64 16.62 -7.41
C VAL A 98 -2.23 17.19 -7.34
N LYS A 99 -1.79 17.84 -8.42
CA LYS A 99 -0.48 18.49 -8.52
C LYS A 99 -0.61 19.87 -9.14
N LYS A 100 0.27 20.81 -8.83
CA LYS A 100 0.36 22.07 -9.56
C LYS A 100 1.18 21.89 -10.83
N ASP A 101 0.83 22.63 -11.88
CA ASP A 101 1.71 22.88 -13.01
C ASP A 101 2.61 24.11 -12.75
N ASP A 102 3.45 24.43 -13.72
CA ASP A 102 4.38 25.57 -13.67
C ASP A 102 3.66 26.93 -13.60
N HIS A 103 2.36 26.96 -13.89
CA HIS A 103 1.50 28.15 -13.82
C HIS A 103 0.65 28.18 -12.54
N GLY A 104 0.79 27.20 -11.65
CA GLY A 104 0.03 27.08 -10.41
C GLY A 104 -1.37 26.50 -10.55
N ASN A 105 -1.77 26.02 -11.73
CA ASN A 105 -3.05 25.35 -11.92
C ASN A 105 -3.03 23.94 -11.34
N TRP A 106 -4.15 23.51 -10.76
CA TRP A 106 -4.29 22.13 -10.29
C TRP A 106 -4.53 21.17 -11.45
N ILE A 107 -3.76 20.09 -11.51
CA ILE A 107 -3.86 19.00 -12.46
C ILE A 107 -4.18 17.70 -11.71
N SER A 108 -5.12 16.92 -12.25
CA SER A 108 -5.39 15.55 -11.81
C SER A 108 -5.62 14.66 -13.02
N SER A 109 -4.98 13.49 -13.06
CA SER A 109 -5.06 12.55 -14.18
C SER A 109 -4.83 13.22 -15.56
N GLY A 110 -3.85 14.12 -15.63
CA GLY A 110 -3.47 14.83 -16.86
C GLY A 110 -4.40 15.96 -17.30
N LYS A 111 -5.43 16.32 -16.51
CA LYS A 111 -6.37 17.40 -16.82
C LYS A 111 -6.31 18.51 -15.78
N ILE A 112 -6.43 19.76 -16.22
CA ILE A 112 -6.63 20.91 -15.34
C ILE A 112 -7.98 20.74 -14.63
N ILE A 113 -7.99 20.97 -13.32
CA ILE A 113 -9.18 20.92 -12.47
C ILE A 113 -9.27 22.18 -11.62
N SER A 114 -10.49 22.61 -11.34
CA SER A 114 -10.77 23.72 -10.43
C SER A 114 -10.80 23.26 -8.97
N GLU A 115 -10.56 24.18 -8.03
CA GLU A 115 -10.75 23.90 -6.60
C GLU A 115 -12.18 23.44 -6.28
N ARG A 116 -13.17 23.98 -7.00
CA ARG A 116 -14.56 23.52 -6.89
C ARG A 116 -14.70 22.02 -7.16
N GLN A 117 -14.02 21.49 -8.17
CA GLN A 117 -14.03 20.05 -8.47
C GLN A 117 -13.32 19.24 -7.39
N ILE A 118 -12.27 19.79 -6.79
CA ILE A 118 -11.59 19.17 -5.64
C ILE A 118 -12.54 19.11 -4.43
N PHE A 119 -13.26 20.20 -4.13
CA PHE A 119 -14.21 20.25 -3.01
C PHE A 119 -15.37 19.29 -3.23
N GLN A 120 -15.87 19.18 -4.46
CA GLN A 120 -16.90 18.20 -4.80
C GLN A 120 -16.42 16.77 -4.57
N HIS A 121 -15.16 16.44 -4.90
CA HIS A 121 -14.57 15.14 -4.61
C HIS A 121 -14.45 14.86 -3.10
N ILE A 122 -14.00 15.85 -2.34
CA ILE A 122 -13.91 15.75 -0.86
C ILE A 122 -15.30 15.53 -0.27
N ALA A 123 -16.29 16.35 -0.64
CA ALA A 123 -17.67 16.23 -0.17
C ALA A 123 -18.29 14.87 -0.52
N ALA A 124 -18.12 14.38 -1.75
CA ALA A 124 -18.58 13.05 -2.15
C ALA A 124 -17.93 11.94 -1.32
N THR A 125 -16.65 12.10 -0.98
CA THR A 125 -15.95 11.17 -0.11
C THR A 125 -16.52 11.18 1.31
N LEU A 126 -16.75 12.36 1.90
CA LEU A 126 -17.38 12.50 3.23
C LEU A 126 -18.77 11.88 3.28
N MET A 127 -19.51 11.91 2.17
CA MET A 127 -20.82 11.28 2.04
C MET A 127 -20.76 9.75 1.90
N GLY A 128 -19.56 9.15 1.90
CA GLY A 128 -19.40 7.70 1.84
C GLY A 128 -19.42 7.11 0.44
N PHE A 129 -19.30 7.91 -0.62
CA PHE A 129 -19.36 7.42 -2.00
C PHE A 129 -18.30 6.34 -2.29
N PHE A 130 -17.17 6.37 -1.57
CA PHE A 130 -16.09 5.41 -1.69
C PHE A 130 -15.99 4.40 -0.52
N SER A 131 -16.93 4.47 0.42
CA SER A 131 -16.88 3.78 1.71
C SER A 131 -18.22 3.14 2.05
N LEU A 132 -18.79 2.43 1.07
CA LEU A 132 -20.04 1.67 1.19
C LEU A 132 -21.26 2.48 1.67
N GLY A 133 -21.25 3.80 1.43
CA GLY A 133 -22.35 4.70 1.76
C GLY A 133 -22.40 5.18 3.22
N SER A 134 -21.46 4.78 4.08
CA SER A 134 -21.33 5.36 5.43
C SER A 134 -20.52 6.65 5.37
N HIS A 135 -20.84 7.60 6.26
CA HIS A 135 -20.00 8.79 6.46
C HIS A 135 -18.52 8.40 6.64
N ASP A 136 -17.63 9.14 5.99
CA ASP A 136 -16.19 8.87 6.01
C ASP A 136 -15.39 10.15 6.29
N ARG A 137 -14.11 9.99 6.61
CA ARG A 137 -13.14 11.07 6.75
C ARG A 137 -12.27 11.14 5.51
N VAL A 138 -11.79 12.34 5.18
CA VAL A 138 -10.87 12.55 4.07
C VAL A 138 -9.49 12.87 4.61
N LEU A 139 -8.48 12.13 4.15
CA LEU A 139 -7.08 12.44 4.39
C LEU A 139 -6.51 13.17 3.18
N VAL A 140 -5.82 14.26 3.44
CA VAL A 140 -4.94 14.93 2.47
C VAL A 140 -3.50 14.69 2.93
N GLU A 141 -2.70 14.05 2.10
CA GLU A 141 -1.35 13.61 2.44
C GLU A 141 -0.32 13.94 1.37
N GLU A 142 0.95 13.88 1.77
CA GLU A 142 2.09 13.79 0.88
C GLU A 142 1.91 12.70 -0.18
N CYS A 143 2.18 13.05 -1.43
CA CYS A 143 2.23 12.07 -2.51
C CYS A 143 3.60 11.41 -2.57
N ILE A 144 3.68 10.13 -2.19
CA ILE A 144 4.93 9.39 -2.21
C ILE A 144 5.41 9.17 -3.64
N VAL A 145 6.66 9.57 -3.91
CA VAL A 145 7.36 9.30 -5.16
C VAL A 145 8.13 7.99 -5.02
N PRO A 146 7.90 6.98 -5.88
CA PRO A 146 8.66 5.74 -5.85
C PRO A 146 10.17 5.99 -6.01
N HIS A 147 10.96 5.25 -5.23
CA HIS A 147 12.42 5.32 -5.33
C HIS A 147 12.91 4.87 -6.73
N PRO A 148 13.93 5.52 -7.34
CA PRO A 148 14.43 5.19 -8.68
C PRO A 148 14.86 3.73 -8.88
N PHE A 149 15.15 3.01 -7.79
CA PHE A 149 15.36 1.56 -7.79
C PHE A 149 14.26 0.82 -8.53
N PHE A 150 13.00 1.18 -8.31
CA PHE A 150 11.88 0.50 -8.94
C PHE A 150 11.84 0.72 -10.44
N HIS A 151 12.19 1.93 -10.90
CA HIS A 151 12.23 2.25 -12.33
C HIS A 151 13.27 1.43 -13.10
N LYS A 152 14.30 0.90 -12.42
CA LYS A 152 15.24 -0.05 -13.04
C LYS A 152 14.58 -1.39 -13.37
N ILE A 153 13.61 -1.81 -12.55
CA ILE A 153 12.88 -3.05 -12.74
C ILE A 153 11.74 -2.83 -13.74
N TYR A 154 10.92 -1.82 -13.52
CA TYR A 154 9.83 -1.45 -14.44
C TYR A 154 9.53 0.06 -14.32
N PRO A 155 9.46 0.80 -15.45
CA PRO A 155 9.47 2.26 -15.43
C PRO A 155 8.13 2.91 -15.04
N GLN A 156 7.02 2.16 -14.98
CA GLN A 156 5.68 2.73 -14.83
C GLN A 156 4.93 2.16 -13.62
N GLY A 157 4.01 2.96 -13.09
CA GLY A 157 3.14 2.57 -11.98
C GLY A 157 3.77 2.68 -10.60
N VAL A 158 3.00 2.30 -9.58
CA VAL A 158 3.39 2.45 -8.18
C VAL A 158 3.57 1.06 -7.56
N PRO A 159 4.83 0.60 -7.38
CA PRO A 159 5.11 -0.65 -6.69
C PRO A 159 5.03 -0.47 -5.18
N ASP A 160 4.84 -1.57 -4.47
CA ASP A 160 4.82 -1.58 -3.02
C ASP A 160 5.34 -2.90 -2.45
N PHE A 161 5.84 -2.86 -1.23
CA PHE A 161 6.18 -4.07 -0.50
C PHE A 161 4.98 -4.55 0.34
N ARG A 162 4.66 -5.84 0.21
CA ARG A 162 3.78 -6.54 1.14
C ARG A 162 4.60 -7.44 2.03
N ILE A 163 4.59 -7.13 3.33
CA ILE A 163 5.19 -7.96 4.38
C ILE A 163 4.07 -8.59 5.20
N ILE A 164 4.18 -9.89 5.46
CA ILE A 164 3.27 -10.63 6.33
C ILE A 164 4.02 -10.99 7.61
N THR A 165 3.44 -10.62 8.75
CA THR A 165 3.99 -10.88 10.08
C THR A 165 3.12 -11.85 10.87
N LEU A 166 3.72 -12.61 11.77
CA LEU A 166 3.04 -13.37 12.83
C LEU A 166 3.73 -13.07 14.15
N ASP A 167 2.97 -12.64 15.17
CA ASP A 167 3.49 -12.27 16.49
C ASP A 167 4.72 -11.34 16.40
N SER A 168 4.59 -10.25 15.64
CA SER A 168 5.66 -9.27 15.36
C SER A 168 6.88 -9.78 14.58
N ASN A 169 6.87 -11.04 14.13
CA ASN A 169 7.95 -11.61 13.31
C ASN A 169 7.57 -11.59 11.82
N PRO A 170 8.36 -10.94 10.94
CA PRO A 170 8.09 -10.96 9.51
C PRO A 170 8.39 -12.36 8.95
N LEU A 171 7.35 -13.03 8.46
CA LEU A 171 7.43 -14.39 7.94
C LEU A 171 7.78 -14.41 6.45
N MET A 172 7.22 -13.48 5.69
CA MET A 172 7.41 -13.41 4.24
C MET A 172 7.21 -12.00 3.73
N GLY A 173 7.93 -11.68 2.65
CA GLY A 173 7.80 -10.42 1.94
C GLY A 173 7.74 -10.64 0.44
N MET A 174 7.00 -9.78 -0.23
CA MET A 174 7.06 -9.66 -1.68
C MET A 174 7.01 -8.20 -2.09
N LEU A 175 7.74 -7.86 -3.14
CA LEU A 175 7.56 -6.64 -3.91
C LEU A 175 6.46 -6.88 -4.93
N ARG A 176 5.39 -6.10 -4.86
CA ARG A 176 4.36 -6.05 -5.89
C ARG A 176 4.80 -5.07 -6.95
N MET A 177 4.96 -5.55 -8.19
CA MET A 177 5.43 -4.76 -9.32
C MET A 177 4.36 -4.70 -10.41
N PRO A 178 4.07 -3.51 -10.98
CA PRO A 178 3.20 -3.39 -12.15
C PRO A 178 3.77 -4.06 -13.41
N THR A 179 2.92 -4.28 -14.40
CA THR A 179 3.26 -4.76 -15.74
C THR A 179 2.54 -3.89 -16.78
N ASP A 180 2.87 -4.06 -18.06
CA ASP A 180 2.14 -3.40 -19.15
C ASP A 180 0.66 -3.83 -19.12
N ARG A 181 0.41 -5.12 -18.83
CA ARG A 181 -0.93 -5.72 -18.76
C ARG A 181 -1.75 -5.29 -17.54
N SER A 182 -1.11 -4.68 -16.54
CA SER A 182 -1.77 -4.20 -15.34
C SER A 182 -2.13 -2.72 -15.38
N ASP A 183 -1.83 -2.04 -16.49
CA ASP A 183 -2.07 -0.59 -16.67
C ASP A 183 -1.47 0.21 -15.50
N GLY A 184 -0.26 -0.16 -15.09
CA GLY A 184 0.48 0.49 -14.00
C GLY A 184 0.03 0.11 -12.58
N LYS A 185 -0.84 -0.89 -12.40
CA LYS A 185 -1.29 -1.36 -11.06
C LYS A 185 -0.48 -2.56 -10.58
N ALA A 186 -0.03 -2.56 -9.34
CA ALA A 186 0.80 -3.64 -8.78
C ALA A 186 0.00 -4.85 -8.21
N ASN A 187 -1.32 -4.85 -8.31
CA ASN A 187 -2.13 -5.95 -7.75
C ASN A 187 -2.00 -7.22 -8.62
N LEU A 188 -1.67 -8.37 -8.01
CA LEU A 188 -1.60 -9.68 -8.68
C LEU A 188 -2.91 -10.03 -9.42
N HIS A 189 -4.07 -9.74 -8.81
CA HIS A 189 -5.38 -9.95 -9.45
C HIS A 189 -5.66 -9.03 -10.65
N GLN A 190 -4.83 -8.02 -10.85
CA GLN A 190 -4.90 -7.08 -11.98
C GLN A 190 -3.69 -7.27 -12.91
N ASN A 191 -3.14 -8.49 -13.00
CA ASN A 191 -2.00 -8.85 -13.84
C ASN A 191 -0.65 -8.20 -13.46
N GLY A 192 -0.53 -7.62 -12.26
CA GLY A 192 0.78 -7.31 -11.70
C GLY A 192 1.55 -8.59 -11.35
N VAL A 193 2.84 -8.48 -11.06
CA VAL A 193 3.67 -9.60 -10.60
C VAL A 193 4.08 -9.42 -9.13
N GLY A 194 4.30 -10.54 -8.45
CA GLY A 194 4.86 -10.58 -7.11
C GLY A 194 6.30 -11.06 -7.18
N ILE A 195 7.24 -10.26 -6.70
CA ILE A 195 8.66 -10.60 -6.67
C ILE A 195 9.01 -10.95 -5.23
N GLY A 196 9.49 -12.17 -4.99
CA GLY A 196 9.84 -12.62 -3.64
C GLY A 196 10.96 -11.76 -3.03
N VAL A 197 10.94 -11.65 -1.70
CA VAL A 197 11.97 -10.94 -0.94
C VAL A 197 12.58 -11.89 0.09
N ASP A 198 13.89 -12.10 0.01
CA ASP A 198 14.63 -12.69 1.12
C ASP A 198 14.77 -11.64 2.21
N LEU A 199 13.96 -11.77 3.25
CA LEU A 199 13.90 -10.80 4.35
C LEU A 199 15.22 -10.71 5.13
N SER A 200 15.99 -11.79 5.18
CA SER A 200 17.24 -11.87 5.94
C SER A 200 18.39 -11.14 5.22
N LYS A 201 18.47 -11.31 3.90
CA LYS A 201 19.51 -10.70 3.06
C LYS A 201 19.11 -9.32 2.54
N GLY A 202 17.81 -9.07 2.38
CA GLY A 202 17.30 -7.87 1.74
C GLY A 202 17.49 -7.87 0.23
N VAL A 203 17.30 -9.02 -0.41
CA VAL A 203 17.42 -9.18 -1.85
C VAL A 203 16.11 -9.67 -2.45
N LEU A 204 15.89 -9.34 -3.72
CA LEU A 204 14.81 -9.92 -4.52
C LEU A 204 15.16 -11.37 -4.91
N THR A 205 14.14 -12.21 -5.08
CA THR A 205 14.30 -13.63 -5.43
C THR A 205 13.67 -13.94 -6.81
N GLU A 206 12.48 -14.53 -6.84
CA GLU A 206 11.81 -14.96 -8.07
C GLU A 206 10.55 -14.12 -8.33
N VAL A 207 10.22 -13.94 -9.60
CA VAL A 207 8.97 -13.31 -10.06
C VAL A 207 7.88 -14.36 -10.18
N TYR A 208 6.71 -14.07 -9.64
CA TYR A 208 5.50 -14.87 -9.76
C TYR A 208 4.40 -14.06 -10.45
N ASP A 209 3.86 -14.57 -11.56
CA ASP A 209 2.81 -13.91 -12.35
C ASP A 209 1.37 -14.32 -11.94
N GLY A 210 1.24 -15.12 -10.87
CA GLY A 210 -0.02 -15.73 -10.48
C GLY A 210 -0.19 -17.18 -10.96
N LYS A 211 0.70 -17.68 -11.82
CA LYS A 211 0.69 -19.04 -12.38
C LYS A 211 2.06 -19.70 -12.35
N ASN A 212 3.09 -19.01 -12.82
CA ASN A 212 4.45 -19.51 -13.02
C ASN A 212 5.48 -18.63 -12.33
N TYR A 213 6.65 -19.22 -12.10
CA TYR A 213 7.83 -18.54 -11.55
C TYR A 213 8.85 -18.25 -12.66
N PHE A 214 9.51 -17.10 -12.56
CA PHE A 214 10.54 -16.63 -13.48
C PHE A 214 11.65 -15.91 -12.72
N ASP A 215 12.82 -15.77 -13.34
CA ASP A 215 13.97 -15.02 -12.82
C ASP A 215 13.97 -13.54 -13.24
N HIS A 216 13.03 -13.13 -14.11
CA HIS A 216 12.97 -11.79 -14.69
C HIS A 216 11.56 -11.20 -14.71
N HIS A 217 11.49 -9.87 -14.75
CA HIS A 217 10.25 -9.15 -14.96
C HIS A 217 9.68 -9.39 -16.37
N PRO A 218 8.37 -9.69 -16.54
CA PRO A 218 7.81 -10.14 -17.82
C PRO A 218 8.01 -9.17 -18.98
N ASP A 219 7.90 -7.86 -18.73
CA ASP A 219 7.96 -6.85 -19.80
C ASP A 219 9.37 -6.27 -20.02
N SER A 220 10.01 -5.75 -18.97
CA SER A 220 11.37 -5.20 -19.05
C SER A 220 12.49 -6.21 -19.20
N LYS A 221 12.22 -7.50 -18.95
CA LYS A 221 13.21 -8.59 -18.91
C LYS A 221 14.33 -8.39 -17.87
N PHE A 222 14.14 -7.49 -16.92
CA PHE A 222 15.09 -7.24 -15.85
C PHE A 222 15.19 -8.48 -14.94
N ILE A 223 16.40 -9.03 -14.78
CA ILE A 223 16.67 -10.17 -13.88
C ILE A 223 16.62 -9.68 -12.44
N VAL A 224 15.78 -10.30 -11.62
CA VAL A 224 15.53 -9.87 -10.24
C VAL A 224 16.32 -10.66 -9.20
N GLN A 225 16.89 -11.81 -9.58
CA GLN A 225 17.57 -12.71 -8.65
C GLN A 225 18.76 -12.02 -7.96
N ASP A 226 18.79 -12.10 -6.63
CA ASP A 226 19.82 -11.55 -5.75
C ASP A 226 20.03 -10.03 -5.86
N VAL A 227 19.08 -9.31 -6.46
CA VAL A 227 19.13 -7.85 -6.57
C VAL A 227 18.91 -7.22 -5.19
N PRO A 228 19.87 -6.43 -4.66
CA PRO A 228 19.77 -5.85 -3.33
C PRO A 228 18.73 -4.73 -3.28
N ILE A 229 17.87 -4.77 -2.27
CA ILE A 229 16.90 -3.70 -1.98
C ILE A 229 17.63 -2.58 -1.21
N PRO A 230 17.64 -1.34 -1.74
CA PRO A 230 18.28 -0.22 -1.07
C PRO A 230 17.68 0.02 0.32
N TYR A 231 18.54 0.36 1.29
CA TYR A 231 18.16 0.71 2.67
C TYR A 231 17.41 -0.39 3.47
N TRP A 232 17.45 -1.64 3.03
CA TRP A 232 16.67 -2.75 3.63
C TRP A 232 16.87 -2.89 5.15
N LYS A 233 18.13 -2.95 5.60
CA LYS A 233 18.48 -3.10 7.03
C LYS A 233 17.97 -1.95 7.90
N PHE A 234 17.79 -0.76 7.33
CA PHE A 234 17.37 0.45 8.06
C PHE A 234 15.85 0.50 8.27
N ARG A 235 15.05 -0.14 7.40
CA ARG A 235 13.58 0.03 7.37
C ARG A 235 12.81 -1.08 8.08
N LEU A 236 13.26 -2.34 8.04
CA LEU A 236 12.57 -3.43 8.76
C LEU A 236 12.67 -3.30 10.29
N LEU A 237 13.74 -2.70 10.81
CA LEU A 237 13.92 -2.49 12.25
C LEU A 237 12.87 -1.55 12.85
N GLN A 238 12.26 -0.68 12.03
CA GLN A 238 11.21 0.23 12.47
C GLN A 238 9.81 -0.41 12.52
N LEU A 239 9.62 -1.57 11.88
CA LEU A 239 8.37 -2.34 11.89
C LEU A 239 8.36 -3.46 12.94
N LYS A 240 9.42 -3.59 13.75
CA LYS A 240 9.36 -4.40 14.96
C LYS A 240 8.39 -3.71 15.92
N PHE A 241 7.12 -4.09 15.86
CA PHE A 241 6.14 -3.69 16.87
C PHE A 241 6.62 -4.20 18.22
N PHE A 242 7.16 -3.28 19.01
CA PHE A 242 7.53 -3.49 20.39
C PHE A 242 6.25 -3.68 21.21
N HIS A 243 6.32 -4.63 22.15
CA HIS A 243 5.22 -5.14 22.97
C HIS A 243 4.38 -4.07 23.67
#